data_AF-A0A2E1NBZ2-F1
#
_entry.id   AF-A0A2E1NBZ2-F1
#
_cell.length_a   1.000
_cell.length_b   1.000
_cell.length_c   1.000
_cell.angle_alpha   90.00
_cell.angle_beta   90.00
_cell.angle_gamma   90.00
#
_symmetry.space_group_name_H-M   'P 1'
#
loop_
_entity.id
_entity.type
_entity.pdbx_description
1 polymer ?
#
loop_
_entity_poly.entity_id
_entity_poly.type
_entity_poly.pdbx_seq_one_letter_code
_entity_poly.pdbx_strand_id
1 'polypeptide(L)'
;MNNILYKSVLLLIIFSFISSCSFNDEVIEYEEKLVVFASLVANLPITDTLLVSRSASLDEDIDAEDLAVENAQVRLVNMSSEDKKELKFYPLGSGKYFPLSNDATYLDSLNYISYIIEPGSSYSLIVTNGDDSVVANTTVPESFNITSAEMGDYECPDGTLYTVPNINVNNLDNLNFSQLPELLDSPESFVNNYNINVDTLLFRLGDCFTKSFASYSMFGVDFEDEKYNTIQIISYALESGKVGVEPYEDENNNGIYEESEKYSDRNRNGKRDSCFINLIYSEDKGFFNDDSISYNDIANIWKQKLRRGIPDGTWRENSPYRNNPWLWNIETAPSPIMWLYFDYYGYYLMTFKATSESYFNYFTGDPVGQNIYLLPDSNFDGGLGVFYSSVSTSFLVYIEKE
;
A
#
# COMPACT_ATOMS: atom_id res chain seq x y z
N MET A 1 33.35 41.98 -54.14
CA MET A 1 31.95 41.49 -54.29
C MET A 1 31.79 40.00 -53.98
N ASN A 2 32.65 39.10 -54.46
CA ASN A 2 32.49 37.65 -54.23
C ASN A 2 32.47 37.20 -52.76
N ASN A 3 33.22 37.86 -51.87
CA ASN A 3 33.29 37.47 -50.45
C ASN A 3 32.05 37.87 -49.63
N ILE A 4 31.31 38.89 -50.07
CA ILE A 4 30.05 39.33 -49.44
C ILE A 4 28.90 38.42 -49.92
N LEU A 5 28.93 38.01 -51.18
CA LEU A 5 27.99 37.04 -51.73
C LEU A 5 28.11 35.68 -51.02
N TYR A 6 29.34 35.21 -50.79
CA TYR A 6 29.57 33.94 -50.09
C TYR A 6 29.10 33.96 -48.63
N LYS A 7 29.36 35.07 -47.91
CA LYS A 7 28.86 35.24 -46.53
C LYS A 7 27.33 35.36 -46.47
N SER A 8 26.72 36.00 -47.46
CA SER A 8 25.26 36.14 -47.54
C SER A 8 24.57 34.80 -47.86
N VAL A 9 25.16 33.99 -48.74
CA VAL A 9 24.68 32.63 -49.06
C VAL A 9 24.85 31.69 -47.86
N LEU A 10 25.97 31.78 -47.14
CA LEU A 10 26.19 30.99 -45.93
C LEU A 10 25.17 31.34 -44.82
N LEU A 11 24.83 32.62 -44.65
CA LEU A 11 23.82 33.07 -43.69
C LEU A 11 22.41 32.57 -44.06
N LEU A 12 22.10 32.51 -45.35
CA LEU A 12 20.82 32.03 -45.88
C LEU A 12 20.67 30.50 -45.71
N ILE A 13 21.77 29.76 -45.86
CA ILE A 13 21.81 28.31 -45.60
C ILE A 13 21.63 28.02 -44.11
N ILE A 14 22.26 28.81 -43.22
CA ILE A 14 22.11 28.66 -41.75
C ILE A 14 20.67 28.95 -41.32
N PHE A 15 19.98 29.92 -41.95
CA PHE A 15 18.56 30.20 -41.67
C PHE A 15 17.61 29.11 -42.19
N SER A 16 17.95 28.40 -43.28
CA SER A 16 17.14 27.29 -43.81
C SER A 16 17.18 26.02 -42.96
N PHE A 17 18.12 25.89 -42.02
CA PHE A 17 18.19 24.78 -41.06
C PHE A 17 17.49 25.06 -39.73
N ILE A 18 16.85 26.23 -39.59
CA ILE A 18 15.92 26.49 -38.49
C ILE A 18 14.54 25.99 -38.92
N SER A 19 14.41 24.68 -39.17
CA SER A 19 13.10 24.04 -39.11
C SER A 19 12.64 24.22 -37.67
N SER A 20 11.71 25.15 -37.45
CA SER A 20 10.96 25.21 -36.20
C SER A 20 10.48 23.79 -35.92
N CYS A 21 10.88 23.21 -34.80
CA CYS A 21 10.10 22.12 -34.23
C CYS A 21 8.69 22.70 -34.08
N SER A 22 7.78 22.36 -35.00
CA SER A 22 6.38 22.51 -34.72
C SER A 22 6.14 21.59 -33.55
N PHE A 23 5.79 22.16 -32.39
CA PHE A 23 5.09 21.36 -31.40
C PHE A 23 3.87 20.80 -32.13
N ASN A 24 3.70 19.48 -32.07
CA ASN A 24 2.50 18.86 -32.60
C ASN A 24 1.37 19.26 -31.65
N ASP A 25 0.85 20.48 -31.82
CA ASP A 25 -0.30 21.03 -31.09
C ASP A 25 -1.61 20.42 -31.64
N GLU A 26 -1.58 19.11 -31.96
CA GLU A 26 -2.80 18.37 -32.21
C GLU A 26 -3.56 18.34 -30.89
N VAL A 27 -4.69 19.05 -30.86
CA VAL A 27 -5.65 18.96 -29.77
C VAL A 27 -6.06 17.49 -29.69
N ILE A 28 -5.65 16.81 -28.63
CA ILE A 28 -6.09 15.45 -28.34
C ILE A 28 -7.58 15.55 -28.04
N GLU A 29 -8.42 15.10 -28.97
CA GLU A 29 -9.85 14.95 -28.70
C GLU A 29 -10.04 13.86 -27.65
N TYR A 30 -10.78 14.18 -26.60
CA TYR A 30 -11.09 13.23 -25.54
C TYR A 30 -11.98 12.10 -26.10
N GLU A 31 -11.57 10.87 -25.83
CA GLU A 31 -12.36 9.66 -26.06
C GLU A 31 -12.66 9.02 -24.71
N GLU A 32 -13.94 8.73 -24.45
CA GLU A 32 -14.36 7.97 -23.28
C GLU A 32 -13.82 6.55 -23.35
N LYS A 33 -13.26 6.06 -22.24
CA LYS A 33 -12.66 4.73 -22.14
C LYS A 33 -13.11 4.05 -20.86
N LEU A 34 -13.23 2.72 -20.91
CA LEU A 34 -13.36 1.92 -19.70
C LEU A 34 -12.06 1.95 -18.89
N VAL A 35 -12.20 2.16 -17.59
CA VAL A 35 -11.11 2.17 -16.61
C VAL A 35 -11.32 0.99 -15.67
N VAL A 36 -10.37 0.06 -15.63
CA VAL A 36 -10.48 -1.19 -14.88
C VAL A 36 -9.28 -1.39 -13.96
N PHE A 37 -9.54 -1.67 -12.68
CA PHE A 37 -8.52 -2.06 -11.71
C PHE A 37 -8.82 -3.43 -11.15
N ALA A 38 -7.84 -4.34 -11.26
CA ALA A 38 -7.97 -5.70 -10.78
C ALA A 38 -6.61 -6.26 -10.35
N SER A 39 -6.61 -7.07 -9.29
CA SER A 39 -5.42 -7.78 -8.84
C SER A 39 -5.73 -9.26 -8.58
N LEU A 40 -4.75 -10.13 -8.85
CA LEU A 40 -4.76 -11.53 -8.45
C LEU A 40 -3.67 -11.81 -7.42
N VAL A 41 -3.94 -12.75 -6.52
CA VAL A 41 -2.94 -13.24 -5.56
C VAL A 41 -2.84 -14.76 -5.70
N ALA A 42 -1.64 -15.24 -5.95
CA ALA A 42 -1.34 -16.66 -6.11
C ALA A 42 -1.73 -17.45 -4.86
N ASN A 43 -2.13 -18.70 -5.05
CA ASN A 43 -2.52 -19.65 -4.00
C ASN A 43 -3.76 -19.25 -3.17
N LEU A 44 -4.48 -18.22 -3.58
CA LEU A 44 -5.71 -17.76 -2.95
C LEU A 44 -6.87 -17.74 -3.95
N PRO A 45 -8.13 -17.83 -3.49
CA PRO A 45 -9.25 -17.38 -4.30
C PRO A 45 -9.18 -15.86 -4.51
N ILE A 46 -10.06 -15.30 -5.33
CA ILE A 46 -10.16 -13.85 -5.51
C ILE A 46 -10.51 -13.19 -4.17
N THR A 47 -9.58 -12.44 -3.59
CA THR A 47 -9.74 -11.81 -2.28
C THR A 47 -10.17 -10.35 -2.34
N ASP A 48 -10.00 -9.69 -3.49
CA ASP A 48 -10.27 -8.27 -3.67
C ASP A 48 -11.37 -8.04 -4.72
N THR A 49 -12.05 -6.89 -4.63
CA THR A 49 -13.04 -6.46 -5.62
C THR A 49 -12.35 -5.86 -6.83
N LEU A 50 -12.86 -6.20 -8.01
CA LEU A 50 -12.50 -5.53 -9.25
C LEU A 50 -13.29 -4.22 -9.37
N LEU A 51 -12.64 -3.15 -9.82
CA LEU A 51 -13.29 -1.85 -10.04
C LEU A 51 -13.44 -1.60 -11.55
N VAL A 52 -14.64 -1.17 -11.97
CA VAL A 52 -14.95 -0.73 -13.33
C VAL A 52 -15.59 0.64 -13.28
N SER A 53 -15.01 1.58 -14.04
CA SER A 53 -15.53 2.92 -14.24
C SER A 53 -15.31 3.36 -15.69
N ARG A 54 -15.78 4.55 -16.05
CA ARG A 54 -15.42 5.22 -17.30
C ARG A 54 -14.53 6.43 -17.01
N SER A 55 -13.67 6.80 -17.95
CA SER A 55 -12.98 8.08 -17.92
C SER A 55 -13.99 9.22 -18.08
N ALA A 56 -13.60 10.45 -17.73
CA ALA A 56 -14.40 11.65 -17.92
C ALA A 56 -13.59 12.72 -18.64
N SER A 57 -14.27 13.62 -19.36
CA SER A 57 -13.63 14.83 -19.88
C SER A 57 -13.37 15.83 -18.75
N LEU A 58 -12.37 16.70 -18.92
CA LEU A 58 -12.10 17.78 -17.96
C LEU A 58 -13.24 18.79 -17.85
N ASP A 59 -14.05 18.93 -18.90
CA ASP A 59 -15.20 19.83 -18.96
C ASP A 59 -16.51 19.16 -18.49
N GLU A 60 -16.45 17.88 -18.12
CA GLU A 60 -17.60 17.12 -17.62
C GLU A 60 -17.83 17.42 -16.14
N ASP A 61 -18.96 18.05 -15.81
CA ASP A 61 -19.37 18.31 -14.42
C ASP A 61 -20.01 17.03 -13.85
N ILE A 62 -19.16 16.15 -13.31
CA ILE A 62 -19.57 14.86 -12.76
C ILE A 62 -18.76 14.49 -11.52
N ASP A 63 -19.43 13.92 -10.53
CA ASP A 63 -18.78 13.37 -9.35
C ASP A 63 -18.14 12.00 -9.68
N ALA A 64 -17.00 11.70 -9.05
CA ALA A 64 -16.28 10.45 -9.31
C ALA A 64 -17.11 9.18 -9.05
N GLU A 65 -18.08 9.26 -8.13
CA GLU A 65 -18.97 8.14 -7.80
C GLU A 65 -19.93 7.81 -8.96
N ASP A 66 -20.28 8.79 -9.79
CA ASP A 66 -21.18 8.65 -10.93
C ASP A 66 -20.46 8.13 -12.19
N LEU A 67 -19.13 7.97 -12.15
CA LEU A 67 -18.33 7.32 -13.20
C LEU A 67 -18.34 5.79 -13.09
N ALA A 68 -18.89 5.25 -12.02
CA ALA A 68 -19.01 3.82 -11.80
C ALA A 68 -19.86 3.13 -12.88
N VAL A 69 -19.38 1.98 -13.38
CA VAL A 69 -20.10 1.18 -14.38
C VAL A 69 -20.72 -0.04 -13.70
N GLU A 70 -22.06 -0.09 -13.63
CA GLU A 70 -22.80 -1.13 -12.87
C GLU A 70 -23.24 -2.36 -13.68
N ASN A 71 -23.21 -2.29 -15.00
CA ASN A 71 -23.79 -3.33 -15.88
C ASN A 71 -22.78 -3.96 -16.85
N ALA A 72 -21.50 -3.96 -16.49
CA ALA A 72 -20.47 -4.61 -17.28
C ALA A 72 -20.53 -6.14 -17.14
N GLN A 73 -20.22 -6.87 -18.21
CA GLN A 73 -19.95 -8.30 -18.12
C GLN A 73 -18.46 -8.49 -17.87
N VAL A 74 -18.13 -9.05 -16.70
CA VAL A 74 -16.76 -9.20 -16.24
C VAL A 74 -16.46 -10.68 -16.06
N ARG A 75 -15.39 -11.15 -16.72
CA ARG A 75 -14.97 -12.54 -16.68
C ARG A 75 -13.45 -12.69 -16.72
N LEU A 76 -12.96 -13.61 -15.90
CA LEU A 76 -11.56 -14.01 -15.82
C LEU A 76 -11.39 -15.39 -16.44
N VAL A 77 -10.39 -15.55 -17.30
CA VAL A 77 -10.11 -16.79 -18.01
C VAL A 77 -8.70 -17.26 -17.67
N ASN A 78 -8.56 -18.47 -17.14
CA ASN A 78 -7.25 -19.11 -16.99
C ASN A 78 -6.80 -19.60 -18.38
N MET A 79 -5.80 -18.93 -18.94
CA MET A 79 -5.28 -19.23 -20.28
C MET A 79 -4.32 -20.42 -20.30
N SER A 80 -3.78 -20.80 -19.14
CA SER A 80 -2.90 -21.95 -18.97
C SER A 80 -3.67 -23.27 -18.79
N SER A 81 -4.95 -23.22 -18.42
CA SER A 81 -5.83 -24.38 -18.28
C SER A 81 -6.29 -24.91 -19.65
N GLU A 82 -6.24 -26.23 -19.87
CA GLU A 82 -6.71 -26.87 -21.11
C GLU A 82 -8.19 -26.55 -21.42
N ASP A 83 -9.03 -26.51 -20.37
CA ASP A 83 -10.47 -26.23 -20.49
C ASP A 83 -10.79 -24.72 -20.49
N LYS A 84 -9.76 -23.85 -20.42
CA LYS A 84 -9.91 -22.39 -20.29
C LYS A 84 -10.93 -21.98 -19.23
N LYS A 85 -10.76 -22.52 -18.01
CA LYS A 85 -11.70 -22.34 -16.90
C LYS A 85 -12.03 -20.85 -16.69
N GLU A 86 -13.31 -20.51 -16.82
CA GLU A 86 -13.80 -19.13 -16.65
C GLU A 86 -14.36 -18.90 -15.26
N LEU A 87 -14.16 -17.70 -14.71
CA LEU A 87 -14.78 -17.19 -13.50
C LEU A 87 -15.54 -15.90 -13.84
N LYS A 88 -16.82 -15.85 -13.48
CA LYS A 88 -17.68 -14.67 -13.70
C LYS A 88 -17.70 -13.79 -12.46
N PHE A 89 -17.79 -12.49 -12.67
CA PHE A 89 -17.94 -11.51 -11.60
C PHE A 89 -19.32 -10.84 -11.69
N TYR A 90 -19.84 -10.46 -10.54
CA TYR A 90 -21.16 -9.87 -10.38
C TYR A 90 -21.02 -8.49 -9.73
N PRO A 91 -21.86 -7.52 -10.12
CA PRO A 91 -21.81 -6.17 -9.56
C PRO A 91 -22.25 -6.19 -8.08
N LEU A 92 -21.51 -5.46 -7.26
CA LEU A 92 -21.80 -5.19 -5.84
C LEU A 92 -22.27 -3.74 -5.60
N GLY A 93 -22.26 -2.89 -6.63
CA GLY A 93 -22.53 -1.46 -6.53
C GLY A 93 -21.25 -0.61 -6.50
N SER A 94 -21.38 0.66 -6.88
CA SER A 94 -20.28 1.63 -7.00
C SER A 94 -19.13 1.13 -7.89
N GLY A 95 -19.48 0.46 -8.99
CA GLY A 95 -18.52 -0.06 -9.97
C GLY A 95 -17.68 -1.23 -9.45
N LYS A 96 -18.04 -1.82 -8.29
CA LYS A 96 -17.33 -2.97 -7.71
C LYS A 96 -17.91 -4.27 -8.24
N TYR A 97 -17.03 -5.21 -8.56
CA TYR A 97 -17.37 -6.53 -9.06
C TYR A 97 -16.67 -7.61 -8.24
N PHE A 98 -17.38 -8.69 -7.94
CA PHE A 98 -16.84 -9.82 -7.17
C PHE A 98 -17.38 -11.17 -7.69
N PRO A 99 -16.63 -12.27 -7.57
CA PRO A 99 -17.08 -13.58 -8.09
C PRO A 99 -18.23 -14.25 -7.34
N LEU A 100 -18.75 -13.61 -6.29
CA LEU A 100 -19.96 -14.01 -5.57
C LEU A 100 -21.00 -12.90 -5.64
N SER A 101 -22.21 -13.27 -6.07
CA SER A 101 -23.36 -12.37 -6.08
C SER A 101 -24.05 -12.32 -4.71
N ASN A 102 -24.89 -11.30 -4.49
CA ASN A 102 -25.72 -11.20 -3.29
C ASN A 102 -26.74 -12.36 -3.16
N ASP A 103 -27.10 -12.99 -4.28
CA ASP A 103 -28.03 -14.13 -4.34
C ASP A 103 -27.28 -15.48 -4.42
N ALA A 104 -25.98 -15.50 -4.09
CA ALA A 104 -25.15 -16.70 -4.20
C ALA A 104 -25.68 -17.84 -3.32
N THR A 105 -25.79 -19.03 -3.93
CA THR A 105 -26.10 -20.25 -3.20
C THR A 105 -24.86 -20.80 -2.51
N TYR A 106 -25.06 -21.73 -1.58
CA TYR A 106 -23.95 -22.45 -0.95
C TYR A 106 -23.01 -23.13 -1.98
N LEU A 107 -23.57 -23.63 -3.09
CA LEU A 107 -22.78 -24.26 -4.16
C LEU A 107 -21.90 -23.22 -4.88
N ASP A 108 -22.40 -22.00 -5.07
CA ASP A 108 -21.63 -20.90 -5.67
C ASP A 108 -20.46 -20.51 -4.76
N SER A 109 -20.67 -20.46 -3.44
CA SER A 109 -19.61 -20.22 -2.46
C SER A 109 -18.51 -21.29 -2.50
N LEU A 110 -18.89 -22.57 -2.64
CA LEU A 110 -17.93 -23.67 -2.79
C LEU A 110 -17.14 -23.60 -4.10
N ASN A 111 -17.81 -23.25 -5.21
CA ASN A 111 -17.15 -23.09 -6.51
C ASN A 111 -16.17 -21.92 -6.50
N TYR A 112 -16.54 -20.81 -5.86
CA TYR A 112 -15.65 -19.66 -5.66
C TYR A 112 -14.43 -20.02 -4.81
N ILE A 113 -14.63 -20.61 -3.63
CA ILE A 113 -13.51 -20.85 -2.69
C ILE A 113 -12.52 -21.90 -3.23
N SER A 114 -12.97 -22.74 -4.18
CA SER A 114 -12.13 -23.72 -4.88
C SER A 114 -11.51 -23.18 -6.18
N TYR A 115 -11.86 -21.97 -6.62
CA TYR A 115 -11.16 -21.29 -7.71
C TYR A 115 -9.91 -20.62 -7.16
N ILE A 116 -8.82 -21.39 -7.05
CA ILE A 116 -7.52 -20.90 -6.58
C ILE A 116 -6.72 -20.38 -7.76
N ILE A 117 -6.12 -19.19 -7.61
CA ILE A 117 -5.21 -18.62 -8.60
C ILE A 117 -3.88 -19.39 -8.57
N GLU A 118 -3.60 -20.07 -9.68
CA GLU A 118 -2.41 -20.90 -9.84
C GLU A 118 -1.14 -20.05 -10.09
N PRO A 119 -0.06 -20.24 -9.30
CA PRO A 119 1.24 -19.64 -9.59
C PRO A 119 1.77 -20.06 -10.97
N GLY A 120 2.49 -19.17 -11.66
CA GLY A 120 3.04 -19.41 -13.00
C GLY A 120 2.02 -19.40 -14.14
N SER A 121 0.72 -19.36 -13.84
CA SER A 121 -0.33 -19.38 -14.86
C SER A 121 -0.64 -17.98 -15.40
N SER A 122 -1.04 -17.92 -16.66
CA SER A 122 -1.48 -16.68 -17.30
C SER A 122 -3.01 -16.57 -17.28
N TYR A 123 -3.50 -15.39 -16.95
CA TYR A 123 -4.92 -15.07 -16.88
C TYR A 123 -5.25 -13.90 -17.80
N SER A 124 -6.45 -13.95 -18.39
CA SER A 124 -7.03 -12.87 -19.17
C SER A 124 -8.28 -12.35 -18.48
N LEU A 125 -8.34 -11.04 -18.27
CA LEU A 125 -9.50 -10.35 -17.73
C LEU A 125 -10.21 -9.62 -18.88
N ILE A 126 -11.50 -9.92 -19.05
CA ILE A 126 -12.34 -9.37 -20.12
C ILE A 126 -13.49 -8.62 -19.48
N VAL A 127 -13.63 -7.35 -19.84
CA VAL A 127 -14.72 -6.47 -19.38
C VAL A 127 -15.43 -5.91 -20.60
N THR A 128 -16.74 -6.17 -20.70
CA THR A 128 -17.57 -5.62 -21.77
C THR A 128 -18.69 -4.76 -21.22
N ASN A 129 -18.94 -3.61 -21.84
CA ASN A 129 -20.04 -2.72 -21.50
C ASN A 129 -20.65 -2.16 -22.80
N GLY A 130 -21.85 -2.61 -23.16
CA GLY A 130 -22.44 -2.27 -24.46
C GLY A 130 -21.59 -2.80 -25.61
N ASP A 131 -21.11 -1.90 -26.48
CA ASP A 131 -20.23 -2.22 -27.60
C ASP A 131 -18.74 -2.16 -27.24
N ASP A 132 -18.40 -1.61 -26.07
CA ASP A 132 -17.01 -1.52 -25.60
C ASP A 132 -16.55 -2.83 -24.97
N SER A 133 -15.32 -3.21 -25.28
CA SER A 133 -14.67 -4.42 -24.75
C SER A 133 -13.20 -4.15 -24.52
N VAL A 134 -12.76 -4.27 -23.27
CA VAL A 134 -11.34 -4.16 -22.91
C VAL A 134 -10.82 -5.49 -22.39
N VAL A 135 -9.59 -5.82 -22.74
CA VAL A 135 -8.93 -7.07 -22.38
C VAL A 135 -7.54 -6.78 -21.86
N ALA A 136 -7.19 -7.38 -20.72
CA ALA A 136 -5.84 -7.36 -20.17
C ALA A 136 -5.37 -8.76 -19.82
N ASN A 137 -4.06 -8.97 -19.86
CA ASN A 137 -3.43 -10.23 -19.48
C ASN A 137 -2.41 -10.01 -18.37
N THR A 138 -2.25 -11.01 -17.52
CA THR A 138 -1.18 -11.05 -16.51
C THR A 138 -0.69 -12.48 -16.32
N THR A 139 0.59 -12.62 -15.95
CA THR A 139 1.18 -13.91 -15.56
C THR A 139 1.49 -13.86 -14.07
N VAL A 140 0.94 -14.81 -13.33
CA VAL A 140 1.10 -14.91 -11.89
C VAL A 140 2.54 -15.33 -11.58
N PRO A 141 3.29 -14.58 -10.75
CA PRO A 141 4.60 -15.02 -10.29
C PRO A 141 4.59 -16.44 -9.70
N GLU A 142 5.62 -17.24 -9.97
CA GLU A 142 5.66 -18.66 -9.59
C GLU A 142 5.87 -18.88 -8.09
N SER A 143 6.81 -18.13 -7.50
CA SER A 143 7.19 -18.28 -6.10
C SER A 143 7.89 -17.01 -5.62
N PHE A 144 7.88 -16.77 -4.31
CA PHE A 144 8.60 -15.64 -3.75
C PHE A 144 9.02 -15.97 -2.34
N ASN A 145 10.32 -15.88 -2.10
CA ASN A 145 10.92 -16.19 -0.82
C ASN A 145 11.53 -14.93 -0.22
N ILE A 146 11.44 -14.84 1.11
CA ILE A 146 12.11 -13.81 1.89
C ILE A 146 12.99 -14.46 2.95
N THR A 147 14.01 -13.74 3.39
CA THR A 147 14.88 -14.13 4.50
C THR A 147 15.14 -12.92 5.39
N SER A 148 15.56 -13.16 6.64
CA SER A 148 16.08 -12.09 7.46
C SER A 148 17.41 -11.62 6.89
N ALA A 149 17.63 -10.31 6.82
CA ALA A 149 18.89 -9.72 6.36
C ALA A 149 19.78 -9.34 7.54
N GLU A 150 21.07 -9.67 7.44
CA GLU A 150 22.10 -9.16 8.37
C GLU A 150 22.49 -7.73 7.99
N MET A 151 21.99 -6.75 8.75
CA MET A 151 22.20 -5.33 8.47
C MET A 151 23.43 -4.72 9.18
N GLY A 152 24.00 -5.43 10.17
CA GLY A 152 25.15 -4.99 10.94
C GLY A 152 24.83 -3.91 11.99
N ASP A 153 25.82 -3.07 12.29
CA ASP A 153 25.69 -1.96 13.24
C ASP A 153 25.33 -0.66 12.52
N TYR A 154 24.45 0.12 13.13
CA TYR A 154 24.05 1.44 12.70
C TYR A 154 24.64 2.49 13.63
N GLU A 155 25.32 3.48 13.06
CA GLU A 155 25.90 4.62 13.79
C GLU A 155 24.89 5.76 13.88
N CYS A 156 24.44 6.07 15.10
CA CYS A 156 23.58 7.20 15.39
C CYS A 156 24.32 8.54 15.22
N PRO A 157 23.59 9.66 15.06
CA PRO A 157 24.20 10.99 14.95
C PRO A 157 25.09 11.41 16.13
N ASP A 158 24.90 10.82 17.31
CA ASP A 158 25.71 11.04 18.52
C ASP A 158 26.95 10.13 18.60
N GLY A 159 27.17 9.27 17.59
CA GLY A 159 28.26 8.29 17.53
C GLY A 159 27.95 6.96 18.25
N THR A 160 26.75 6.81 18.83
CA THR A 160 26.34 5.54 19.45
C THR A 160 26.10 4.49 18.37
N LEU A 161 26.63 3.28 18.56
CA LEU A 161 26.40 2.14 17.67
C LEU A 161 25.27 1.27 18.21
N TYR A 162 24.27 0.98 17.37
CA TYR A 162 23.23 -0.01 17.65
C TYR A 162 23.27 -1.12 16.62
N THR A 163 23.32 -2.36 17.08
CA THR A 163 23.14 -3.53 16.21
C THR A 163 21.69 -3.61 15.75
N VAL A 164 21.48 -3.83 14.46
CA VAL A 164 20.15 -4.11 13.90
C VAL A 164 19.84 -5.60 14.08
N PRO A 165 18.73 -5.97 14.76
CA PRO A 165 18.40 -7.37 15.00
C PRO A 165 17.92 -8.08 13.73
N ASN A 166 18.16 -9.38 13.68
CA ASN A 166 17.52 -10.30 12.75
C ASN A 166 16.18 -10.76 13.32
N ILE A 167 15.21 -11.06 12.46
CA ILE A 167 13.87 -11.51 12.85
C ILE A 167 13.50 -12.83 12.16
N ASN A 168 12.53 -13.54 12.72
CA ASN A 168 11.95 -14.73 12.13
C ASN A 168 10.85 -14.35 11.12
N VAL A 169 11.22 -14.25 9.85
CA VAL A 169 10.30 -13.98 8.73
C VAL A 169 9.47 -15.18 8.28
N ASN A 170 9.62 -16.34 8.93
CA ASN A 170 8.96 -17.61 8.59
C ASN A 170 8.05 -18.10 9.71
N ASN A 171 7.63 -17.20 10.62
CA ASN A 171 6.83 -17.57 11.78
C ASN A 171 5.36 -17.94 11.47
N LEU A 172 4.92 -17.80 10.21
CA LEU A 172 3.59 -18.21 9.76
C LEU A 172 3.57 -19.38 8.75
N ASP A 173 4.72 -19.97 8.39
CA ASP A 173 4.83 -20.98 7.31
C ASP A 173 3.92 -22.20 7.49
N ASN A 174 3.60 -22.56 8.72
CA ASN A 174 2.79 -23.74 9.04
C ASN A 174 1.28 -23.44 9.16
N LEU A 175 0.85 -22.24 8.78
CA LEU A 175 -0.54 -21.80 8.95
C LEU A 175 -1.31 -21.86 7.64
N ASN A 176 -2.57 -22.26 7.76
CA ASN A 176 -3.51 -22.31 6.66
C ASN A 176 -4.33 -21.02 6.57
N PHE A 177 -4.72 -20.65 5.35
CA PHE A 177 -5.59 -19.50 5.07
C PHE A 177 -6.88 -19.51 5.90
N SER A 178 -7.44 -20.69 6.20
CA SER A 178 -8.66 -20.83 7.01
C SER A 178 -8.53 -20.33 8.45
N GLN A 179 -7.30 -20.12 8.93
CA GLN A 179 -6.99 -19.66 10.28
C GLN A 179 -6.81 -18.14 10.35
N LEU A 180 -6.72 -17.46 9.20
CA LEU A 180 -6.53 -16.01 9.12
C LEU A 180 -7.62 -15.20 9.86
N PRO A 181 -8.91 -15.60 9.85
CA PRO A 181 -9.93 -14.89 10.63
C PRO A 181 -9.66 -14.89 12.14
N GLU A 182 -9.08 -15.95 12.70
CA GLU A 182 -8.73 -16.02 14.13
C GLU A 182 -7.60 -15.03 14.47
N LEU A 183 -6.62 -14.90 13.59
CA LEU A 183 -5.54 -13.91 13.71
C LEU A 183 -6.10 -12.47 13.70
N LEU A 184 -7.07 -12.19 12.83
CA LEU A 184 -7.68 -10.86 12.73
C LEU A 184 -8.57 -10.50 13.92
N ASP A 185 -9.21 -11.50 14.55
CA ASP A 185 -10.09 -11.29 15.70
C ASP A 185 -9.29 -11.07 17.00
N SER A 186 -8.30 -11.93 17.27
CA SER A 186 -7.49 -11.84 18.48
C SER A 186 -6.05 -12.30 18.21
N PRO A 187 -5.15 -11.38 17.81
CA PRO A 187 -3.76 -11.71 17.47
C PRO A 187 -2.99 -12.36 18.63
N GLU A 188 -3.17 -11.85 19.85
CA GLU A 188 -2.52 -12.39 21.04
C GLU A 188 -2.98 -13.83 21.34
N SER A 189 -4.29 -14.09 21.27
CA SER A 189 -4.82 -15.44 21.47
C SER A 189 -4.36 -16.39 20.39
N PHE A 190 -4.34 -15.93 19.13
CA PHE A 190 -3.83 -16.70 18.00
C PHE A 190 -2.36 -17.12 18.19
N VAL A 191 -1.49 -16.17 18.52
CA VAL A 191 -0.06 -16.42 18.77
C VAL A 191 0.14 -17.43 19.89
N ASN A 192 -0.62 -17.29 20.99
CA ASN A 192 -0.55 -18.22 22.12
C ASN A 192 -1.11 -19.62 21.78
N ASN A 193 -2.25 -19.70 21.09
CA ASN A 193 -2.91 -20.96 20.74
C ASN A 193 -2.06 -21.82 19.81
N TYR A 194 -1.39 -21.18 18.83
CA TYR A 194 -0.53 -21.85 17.87
C TYR A 194 0.95 -21.84 18.25
N ASN A 195 1.28 -21.30 19.43
CA ASN A 195 2.63 -21.28 19.99
C ASN A 195 3.66 -20.64 19.02
N ILE A 196 3.24 -19.55 18.37
CA ILE A 196 4.02 -18.86 17.34
C ILE A 196 5.11 -18.02 18.00
N ASN A 197 6.37 -18.19 17.56
CA ASN A 197 7.46 -17.35 18.01
C ASN A 197 7.49 -16.04 17.22
N VAL A 198 7.02 -14.96 17.84
CA VAL A 198 6.98 -13.60 17.27
C VAL A 198 8.09 -12.76 17.90
N ASP A 199 8.94 -12.16 17.08
CA ASP A 199 9.98 -11.25 17.57
C ASP A 199 9.38 -9.91 17.99
N THR A 200 9.83 -9.41 19.14
CA THR A 200 9.45 -8.10 19.68
C THR A 200 10.51 -7.06 19.32
N LEU A 201 10.06 -5.93 18.77
CA LEU A 201 10.90 -4.82 18.35
C LEU A 201 10.50 -3.56 19.13
N LEU A 202 11.50 -2.89 19.71
CA LEU A 202 11.29 -1.65 20.44
C LEU A 202 11.18 -0.47 19.48
N PHE A 203 10.08 0.27 19.56
CA PHE A 203 9.89 1.52 18.85
C PHE A 203 10.33 2.69 19.74
N ARG A 204 11.47 3.28 19.39
CA ARG A 204 12.10 4.36 20.12
C ARG A 204 11.86 5.69 19.44
N LEU A 205 11.61 6.74 20.21
CA LEU A 205 11.53 8.10 19.69
C LEU A 205 12.88 8.78 19.78
N GLY A 206 13.30 9.44 18.69
CA GLY A 206 14.38 10.40 18.74
C GLY A 206 15.22 10.49 17.48
N ASP A 207 16.31 11.24 17.56
CA ASP A 207 17.12 11.62 16.40
C ASP A 207 17.69 10.42 15.62
N CYS A 208 18.06 9.34 16.32
CA CYS A 208 18.55 8.14 15.67
C CYS A 208 17.42 7.30 15.06
N PHE A 209 16.23 7.31 15.67
CA PHE A 209 15.22 6.27 15.44
C PHE A 209 14.03 6.74 14.57
N THR A 210 13.61 8.00 14.68
CA THR A 210 12.37 8.50 14.07
C THR A 210 12.50 9.87 13.42
N LYS A 211 13.69 10.22 12.90
CA LYS A 211 13.96 11.56 12.34
C LYS A 211 13.72 11.63 10.84
N SER A 212 14.06 10.58 10.10
CA SER A 212 13.96 10.55 8.64
C SER A 212 13.86 9.13 8.08
N PHE A 213 13.81 9.00 6.75
CA PHE A 213 13.94 7.72 6.05
C PHE A 213 15.32 7.04 6.25
N ALA A 214 16.31 7.77 6.76
CA ALA A 214 17.65 7.24 7.00
C ALA A 214 17.88 6.85 8.46
N SER A 215 16.84 6.94 9.32
CA SER A 215 16.92 6.52 10.72
C SER A 215 17.21 5.02 10.87
N TYR A 216 17.63 4.64 12.09
CA TYR A 216 17.89 3.26 12.49
C TYR A 216 16.82 2.31 11.95
N SER A 217 17.28 1.25 11.28
CA SER A 217 16.41 0.19 10.78
C SER A 217 16.07 -0.75 11.95
N MET A 218 14.79 -1.01 12.14
CA MET A 218 14.33 -1.93 13.19
C MET A 218 14.71 -3.37 12.86
N PHE A 219 14.75 -3.74 11.58
CA PHE A 219 15.27 -5.01 11.04
C PHE A 219 15.47 -4.89 9.53
N GLY A 220 16.07 -5.89 8.89
CA GLY A 220 16.19 -6.00 7.45
C GLY A 220 15.54 -7.27 6.90
N VAL A 221 14.98 -7.18 5.70
CA VAL A 221 14.42 -8.33 4.96
C VAL A 221 15.08 -8.41 3.59
N ASP A 222 15.61 -9.59 3.28
CA ASP A 222 16.22 -9.91 1.99
C ASP A 222 15.25 -10.74 1.14
N PHE A 223 15.33 -10.59 -0.18
CA PHE A 223 14.39 -11.20 -1.13
C PHE A 223 14.98 -11.27 -2.54
N GLU A 224 14.31 -12.02 -3.42
CA GLU A 224 14.75 -12.29 -4.79
C GLU A 224 14.54 -11.09 -5.74
N ASP A 225 15.26 -9.98 -5.52
CA ASP A 225 15.15 -8.74 -6.30
C ASP A 225 15.59 -8.87 -7.77
N GLU A 226 16.48 -9.81 -8.09
CA GLU A 226 16.86 -10.12 -9.48
C GLU A 226 15.70 -10.72 -10.31
N LYS A 227 14.67 -11.28 -9.66
CA LYS A 227 13.53 -11.93 -10.35
C LYS A 227 12.34 -11.00 -10.57
N TYR A 228 12.22 -9.93 -9.78
CA TYR A 228 11.02 -9.12 -9.70
C TYR A 228 11.35 -7.64 -9.71
N ASN A 229 10.72 -6.89 -10.63
CA ASN A 229 10.96 -5.44 -10.76
C ASN A 229 10.34 -4.64 -9.61
N THR A 230 9.33 -5.17 -8.92
CA THR A 230 8.68 -4.47 -7.82
C THR A 230 8.18 -5.43 -6.76
N ILE A 231 8.52 -5.11 -5.51
CA ILE A 231 7.98 -5.75 -4.31
C ILE A 231 7.11 -4.73 -3.58
N GLN A 232 5.87 -5.11 -3.27
CA GLN A 232 5.00 -4.34 -2.38
C GLN A 232 5.17 -4.85 -0.94
N ILE A 233 5.51 -3.97 -0.02
CA ILE A 233 5.47 -4.24 1.41
C ILE A 233 4.20 -3.64 1.97
N ILE A 234 3.40 -4.47 2.64
CA ILE A 234 2.20 -4.07 3.36
C ILE A 234 2.45 -4.29 4.84
N SER A 235 2.28 -3.22 5.61
CA SER A 235 2.35 -3.25 7.07
C SER A 235 0.94 -3.07 7.62
N TYR A 236 0.38 -4.14 8.19
CA TYR A 236 -0.98 -4.14 8.72
C TYR A 236 -1.00 -4.30 10.24
N ALA A 237 -1.35 -3.22 10.94
CA ALA A 237 -1.49 -3.20 12.39
C ALA A 237 -2.80 -3.88 12.80
N LEU A 238 -2.69 -5.08 13.39
CA LEU A 238 -3.85 -5.91 13.74
C LEU A 238 -4.66 -5.34 14.91
N GLU A 239 -4.01 -4.54 15.76
CA GLU A 239 -4.63 -3.93 16.95
C GLU A 239 -4.81 -2.40 16.81
N SER A 240 -4.80 -1.87 15.59
CA SER A 240 -4.98 -0.43 15.33
C SER A 240 -6.29 0.14 15.91
N GLY A 241 -7.34 -0.68 15.95
CA GLY A 241 -8.64 -0.32 16.50
C GLY A 241 -8.79 -0.48 18.03
N LYS A 242 -7.73 -0.86 18.75
CA LYS A 242 -7.79 -1.13 20.19
C LYS A 242 -8.12 0.15 20.97
N VAL A 243 -9.22 0.09 21.71
CA VAL A 243 -9.72 1.20 22.53
C VAL A 243 -9.34 0.96 23.99
N GLY A 244 -8.83 2.00 24.63
CA GLY A 244 -8.52 2.00 26.06
C GLY A 244 -8.58 3.41 26.61
N VAL A 245 -8.19 3.60 27.87
CA VAL A 245 -8.14 4.93 28.49
C VAL A 245 -6.83 5.62 28.09
N GLU A 246 -6.89 6.92 27.85
CA GLU A 246 -5.72 7.75 27.53
C GLU A 246 -4.53 7.51 28.47
N PRO A 247 -3.31 7.40 27.94
CA PRO A 247 -2.12 7.12 28.75
C PRO A 247 -1.78 8.31 29.64
N TYR A 248 -1.23 8.02 30.81
CA TYR A 248 -0.80 9.01 31.80
C TYR A 248 0.64 8.74 32.25
N GLU A 249 1.29 9.78 32.75
CA GLU A 249 2.60 9.69 33.40
C GLU A 249 2.39 9.30 34.86
N ASP A 250 2.68 8.05 35.19
CA ASP A 250 2.65 7.53 36.55
C ASP A 250 3.92 7.98 37.30
N GLU A 251 3.92 9.21 37.81
CA GLU A 251 5.11 9.83 38.42
C GLU A 251 5.53 9.10 39.71
N ASN A 252 4.60 8.44 40.39
CA ASN A 252 4.83 7.76 41.67
C ASN A 252 4.93 6.22 41.54
N ASN A 253 4.78 5.68 40.32
CA ASN A 253 4.80 4.25 39.97
C ASN A 253 3.79 3.39 40.76
N ASN A 254 2.61 3.94 41.08
CA ASN A 254 1.56 3.21 41.83
C ASN A 254 0.57 2.46 40.91
N GLY A 255 0.65 2.65 39.59
CA GLY A 255 -0.23 2.05 38.59
C GLY A 255 -1.65 2.60 38.56
N ILE A 256 -1.93 3.72 39.24
CA ILE A 256 -3.24 4.34 39.39
C ILE A 256 -3.14 5.82 39.04
N TYR A 257 -3.95 6.26 38.07
CA TYR A 257 -4.06 7.67 37.71
C TYR A 257 -4.55 8.53 38.88
N GLU A 258 -3.79 9.57 39.23
CA GLU A 258 -4.16 10.62 40.18
C GLU A 258 -4.43 11.95 39.45
N GLU A 259 -5.34 12.78 39.94
CA GLU A 259 -5.69 14.06 39.27
C GLU A 259 -4.50 15.03 39.11
N SER A 260 -3.44 14.86 39.90
CA SER A 260 -2.20 15.64 39.77
C SER A 260 -1.32 15.20 38.62
N GLU A 261 -1.51 14.00 38.09
CA GLU A 261 -0.69 13.43 37.04
C GLU A 261 -1.09 13.93 35.66
N LYS A 262 -0.09 14.07 34.80
CA LYS A 262 -0.31 14.45 33.40
C LYS A 262 -0.81 13.26 32.62
N TYR A 263 -1.69 13.53 31.67
CA TYR A 263 -2.13 12.53 30.70
C TYR A 263 -2.10 13.10 29.29
N SER A 264 -2.00 12.20 28.31
CA SER A 264 -2.04 12.54 26.89
C SER A 264 -3.50 12.69 26.46
N ASP A 265 -3.98 13.93 26.41
CA ASP A 265 -5.32 14.30 25.90
C ASP A 265 -5.33 14.18 24.36
N ARG A 266 -5.48 12.95 23.86
CA ARG A 266 -5.38 12.61 22.44
C ARG A 266 -6.54 13.22 21.68
N ASN A 267 -7.76 13.17 22.23
CA ASN A 267 -8.96 13.72 21.57
C ASN A 267 -9.21 15.20 21.88
N ARG A 268 -8.37 15.84 22.71
CA ARG A 268 -8.38 17.28 23.03
C ARG A 268 -9.70 17.77 23.64
N ASN A 269 -10.33 16.93 24.46
CA ASN A 269 -11.58 17.28 25.12
C ASN A 269 -11.39 17.75 26.57
N GLY A 270 -10.14 17.79 27.05
CA GLY A 270 -9.79 18.23 28.40
C GLY A 270 -10.15 17.25 29.50
N LYS A 271 -10.43 15.98 29.18
CA LYS A 271 -10.72 14.90 30.13
C LYS A 271 -9.99 13.63 29.74
N ARG A 272 -9.48 12.91 30.73
CA ARG A 272 -8.90 11.58 30.52
C ARG A 272 -10.02 10.56 30.25
N ASP A 273 -10.22 10.19 29.00
CA ASP A 273 -11.26 9.25 28.59
C ASP A 273 -10.78 8.21 27.57
N SER A 274 -11.67 7.69 26.73
CA SER A 274 -11.35 6.61 25.79
C SER A 274 -10.65 7.13 24.53
N CYS A 275 -9.66 6.40 24.04
CA CYS A 275 -9.00 6.70 22.78
C CYS A 275 -8.48 5.42 22.11
N PHE A 276 -8.02 5.55 20.86
CA PHE A 276 -7.16 4.53 20.25
C PHE A 276 -5.81 4.53 20.97
N ILE A 277 -5.57 3.51 21.80
CA ILE A 277 -4.40 3.49 22.69
C ILE A 277 -3.11 3.07 21.96
N ASN A 278 -3.25 2.22 20.93
CA ASN A 278 -2.10 1.67 20.24
C ASN A 278 -1.49 2.64 19.23
N LEU A 279 -2.13 3.77 18.88
CA LEU A 279 -1.51 4.75 17.98
C LEU A 279 -0.17 5.24 18.55
N ILE A 280 0.89 5.16 17.75
CA ILE A 280 2.19 5.79 18.05
C ILE A 280 1.99 7.29 17.92
N TYR A 281 1.96 7.97 19.08
CA TYR A 281 1.57 9.35 19.19
C TYR A 281 2.26 9.97 20.40
N SER A 282 2.92 11.11 20.18
CA SER A 282 3.40 11.97 21.26
C SER A 282 3.41 13.42 20.79
N GLU A 283 2.84 14.30 21.61
CA GLU A 283 2.95 15.76 21.51
C GLU A 283 4.07 16.31 22.39
N ASP A 284 4.77 15.44 23.13
CA ASP A 284 5.89 15.82 23.96
C ASP A 284 7.08 16.23 23.09
N LYS A 285 7.86 17.15 23.64
CA LYS A 285 9.03 17.74 23.00
C LYS A 285 10.30 17.26 23.70
N GLY A 286 11.45 17.40 23.03
CA GLY A 286 12.75 17.02 23.58
C GLY A 286 13.24 15.63 23.19
N PHE A 287 12.58 14.96 22.23
CA PHE A 287 13.09 13.72 21.64
C PHE A 287 14.20 13.95 20.59
N PHE A 288 14.30 15.16 20.07
CA PHE A 288 15.17 15.51 18.95
C PHE A 288 16.09 16.66 19.35
N ASN A 289 17.29 16.77 18.77
CA ASN A 289 18.21 17.88 19.03
C ASN A 289 17.57 19.27 18.78
N ASP A 290 16.51 19.34 17.99
CA ASP A 290 15.60 20.48 17.97
C ASP A 290 14.45 20.20 18.95
N ASP A 291 14.60 20.66 20.20
CA ASP A 291 13.61 20.46 21.26
C ASP A 291 12.29 21.21 21.01
N SER A 292 12.11 21.88 19.86
CA SER A 292 10.86 22.58 19.53
C SER A 292 9.81 21.69 18.87
N ILE A 293 10.20 20.52 18.35
CA ILE A 293 9.37 19.61 17.55
C ILE A 293 8.96 18.35 18.34
N SER A 294 7.71 17.92 18.14
CA SER A 294 7.20 16.65 18.66
C SER A 294 7.40 15.50 17.66
N TYR A 295 7.19 14.25 18.09
CA TYR A 295 7.15 13.12 17.17
C TYR A 295 6.09 13.32 16.07
N ASN A 296 4.91 13.81 16.43
CA ASN A 296 3.82 14.00 15.49
C ASN A 296 4.16 15.05 14.40
N ASP A 297 4.94 16.08 14.74
CA ASP A 297 5.41 17.07 13.77
C ASP A 297 6.32 16.41 12.72
N ILE A 298 7.28 15.59 13.16
CA ILE A 298 8.17 14.84 12.26
C ILE A 298 7.39 13.79 11.45
N ALA A 299 6.49 13.05 12.08
CA ALA A 299 5.67 12.06 11.41
C ALA A 299 4.82 12.67 10.29
N ASN A 300 4.34 13.90 10.43
CA ASN A 300 3.57 14.59 9.38
C ASN A 300 4.41 15.04 8.17
N ILE A 301 5.75 15.02 8.26
CA ILE A 301 6.64 15.27 7.13
C ILE A 301 6.77 14.02 6.27
N TRP A 302 6.94 12.86 6.92
CA TRP A 302 7.29 11.61 6.24
C TRP A 302 6.11 10.70 5.96
N LYS A 303 5.05 10.80 6.76
CA LYS A 303 3.85 9.98 6.66
C LYS A 303 2.66 10.84 6.24
N GLN A 304 1.57 10.20 5.85
CA GLN A 304 0.30 10.90 5.64
C GLN A 304 -0.07 11.73 6.87
N LYS A 305 -0.71 12.89 6.66
CA LYS A 305 -1.14 13.73 7.78
C LYS A 305 -2.05 12.94 8.72
N LEU A 306 -1.82 13.12 10.01
CA LEU A 306 -2.65 12.54 11.06
C LEU A 306 -4.13 12.93 10.84
N ARG A 307 -5.01 11.92 10.83
CA ARG A 307 -6.46 12.13 10.70
C ARG A 307 -7.10 12.19 12.09
N ARG A 308 -8.27 12.82 12.16
CA ARG A 308 -9.03 12.95 13.40
C ARG A 308 -10.50 12.64 13.15
N GLY A 309 -11.15 12.01 14.11
CA GLY A 309 -12.57 11.67 14.00
C GLY A 309 -13.45 12.91 13.85
N ILE A 310 -14.56 12.74 13.12
CA ILE A 310 -15.56 13.80 12.91
C ILE A 310 -16.37 14.06 14.19
N PRO A 311 -16.97 15.25 14.34
CA PRO A 311 -17.83 15.56 15.48
C PRO A 311 -19.02 14.60 15.57
N ASP A 312 -19.05 13.80 16.63
CA ASP A 312 -20.12 12.83 16.91
C ASP A 312 -20.57 12.81 18.38
N GLY A 313 -19.98 13.66 19.23
CA GLY A 313 -20.28 13.74 20.66
C GLY A 313 -19.77 12.54 21.47
N THR A 314 -18.94 11.68 20.89
CA THR A 314 -18.29 10.56 21.56
C THR A 314 -16.80 10.81 21.72
N TRP A 315 -16.10 9.92 22.41
CA TRP A 315 -14.64 9.96 22.52
C TRP A 315 -13.91 9.91 21.16
N ARG A 316 -14.59 9.43 20.11
CA ARG A 316 -14.05 9.37 18.74
C ARG A 316 -13.90 10.75 18.13
N GLU A 317 -14.73 11.71 18.56
CA GLU A 317 -14.61 13.08 18.12
C GLU A 317 -13.19 13.57 18.36
N ASN A 318 -12.54 14.03 17.29
CA ASN A 318 -11.18 14.55 17.32
C ASN A 318 -10.09 13.54 17.78
N SER A 319 -10.43 12.27 18.04
CA SER A 319 -9.46 11.20 18.33
C SER A 319 -8.52 10.99 17.13
N PRO A 320 -7.19 10.98 17.34
CA PRO A 320 -6.23 10.83 16.27
C PRO A 320 -6.15 9.39 15.78
N TYR A 321 -5.95 9.22 14.48
CA TYR A 321 -5.69 7.92 13.85
C TYR A 321 -4.92 8.09 12.54
N ARG A 322 -4.33 6.98 12.06
CA ARG A 322 -3.69 6.87 10.75
C ARG A 322 -4.35 5.77 9.93
N ASN A 323 -4.27 5.88 8.61
CA ASN A 323 -4.78 4.81 7.75
C ASN A 323 -3.99 3.52 7.99
N ASN A 324 -4.68 2.39 7.95
CA ASN A 324 -4.10 1.06 8.14
C ASN A 324 -4.82 0.12 7.15
N PRO A 325 -4.11 -0.67 6.32
CA PRO A 325 -2.65 -0.85 6.27
C PRO A 325 -1.86 0.31 5.64
N TRP A 326 -0.55 0.30 5.86
CA TRP A 326 0.44 1.09 5.12
C TRP A 326 1.06 0.26 4.00
N LEU A 327 1.35 0.87 2.85
CA LEU A 327 1.92 0.21 1.67
C LEU A 327 3.15 0.98 1.17
N TRP A 328 4.19 0.24 0.78
CA TRP A 328 5.37 0.80 0.11
C TRP A 328 5.83 -0.10 -1.04
N ASN A 329 6.18 0.49 -2.19
CA ASN A 329 6.83 -0.21 -3.30
C ASN A 329 8.35 -0.07 -3.17
N ILE A 330 9.07 -1.17 -3.34
CA ILE A 330 10.54 -1.21 -3.37
C ILE A 330 11.03 -2.10 -4.51
N GLU A 331 12.30 -1.95 -4.87
CA GLU A 331 12.90 -2.66 -6.01
C GLU A 331 14.18 -3.41 -5.64
N THR A 332 14.80 -3.11 -4.50
CA THR A 332 16.14 -3.61 -4.15
C THR A 332 16.17 -4.26 -2.79
N ALA A 333 16.91 -5.37 -2.69
CA ALA A 333 17.20 -6.07 -1.44
C ALA A 333 18.64 -5.78 -0.95
N PRO A 334 18.93 -5.96 0.35
CA PRO A 334 17.95 -6.10 1.43
C PRO A 334 17.21 -4.77 1.69
N SER A 335 15.94 -4.86 2.07
CA SER A 335 15.16 -3.68 2.42
C SER A 335 15.26 -3.38 3.92
N PRO A 336 15.68 -2.16 4.30
CA PRO A 336 15.64 -1.71 5.69
C PRO A 336 14.20 -1.40 6.11
N ILE A 337 13.71 -2.12 7.12
CA ILE A 337 12.40 -1.86 7.72
C ILE A 337 12.58 -0.94 8.92
N MET A 338 12.15 0.31 8.75
CA MET A 338 12.32 1.42 9.70
C MET A 338 10.99 1.88 10.29
N TRP A 339 11.04 2.87 11.18
CA TRP A 339 9.86 3.43 11.87
C TRP A 339 8.71 3.89 10.96
N LEU A 340 8.99 4.19 9.68
CA LEU A 340 7.99 4.62 8.71
C LEU A 340 6.95 3.54 8.40
N TYR A 341 7.28 2.26 8.60
CA TYR A 341 6.37 1.15 8.39
C TYR A 341 5.36 0.95 9.53
N PHE A 342 5.53 1.62 10.68
CA PHE A 342 4.72 1.36 11.88
C PHE A 342 4.05 2.63 12.38
N ASP A 343 2.71 2.61 12.46
CA ASP A 343 1.88 3.72 12.96
C ASP A 343 1.24 3.44 14.32
N TYR A 344 1.28 2.19 14.74
CA TYR A 344 0.67 1.62 15.93
C TYR A 344 1.65 0.70 16.67
N TYR A 345 1.46 0.54 17.97
CA TYR A 345 2.03 -0.53 18.79
C TYR A 345 1.17 -1.80 18.69
N GLY A 346 1.74 -2.96 19.02
CA GLY A 346 1.07 -4.26 19.00
C GLY A 346 1.50 -5.13 17.83
N TYR A 347 0.68 -6.13 17.50
CA TYR A 347 0.98 -7.08 16.42
C TYR A 347 0.82 -6.48 15.02
N TYR A 348 1.79 -6.77 14.16
CA TYR A 348 1.76 -6.47 12.73
C TYR A 348 1.81 -7.72 11.89
N LEU A 349 0.92 -7.81 10.91
CA LEU A 349 1.07 -8.70 9.77
C LEU A 349 1.85 -7.94 8.68
N MET A 350 3.12 -8.31 8.52
CA MET A 350 3.97 -7.81 7.45
C MET A 350 3.82 -8.73 6.25
N THR A 351 3.38 -8.19 5.12
CA THR A 351 3.20 -8.95 3.88
C THR A 351 4.10 -8.38 2.79
N PHE A 352 4.94 -9.23 2.20
CA PHE A 352 5.74 -8.88 1.04
C PHE A 352 5.13 -9.55 -0.19
N LYS A 353 4.89 -8.77 -1.24
CA LYS A 353 4.29 -9.25 -2.49
C LYS A 353 5.22 -8.98 -3.67
N ALA A 354 5.66 -10.05 -4.34
CA ALA A 354 6.25 -9.90 -5.67
C ALA A 354 5.13 -9.72 -6.69
N THR A 355 5.19 -8.64 -7.46
CA THR A 355 4.17 -8.32 -8.47
C THR A 355 4.62 -8.69 -9.88
N SER A 356 3.65 -8.99 -10.75
CA SER A 356 3.88 -9.16 -12.19
C SER A 356 4.35 -7.86 -12.84
N GLU A 357 5.00 -7.98 -14.00
CA GLU A 357 5.50 -6.86 -14.80
C GLU A 357 4.45 -5.77 -15.09
N SER A 358 3.18 -6.14 -15.29
CA SER A 358 2.08 -5.18 -15.50
C SER A 358 1.97 -4.12 -14.40
N TYR A 359 2.30 -4.47 -13.15
CA TYR A 359 2.29 -3.51 -12.04
C TYR A 359 3.45 -2.51 -12.16
N PHE A 360 4.67 -3.00 -12.43
CA PHE A 360 5.82 -2.13 -12.65
C PHE A 360 5.59 -1.16 -13.81
N ASN A 361 5.14 -1.68 -14.97
CA ASN A 361 4.85 -0.86 -16.15
C ASN A 361 3.79 0.20 -15.85
N TYR A 362 2.71 -0.15 -15.14
CA TYR A 362 1.70 0.84 -14.76
C TYR A 362 2.29 1.99 -13.95
N PHE A 363 3.23 1.72 -13.04
CA PHE A 363 3.90 2.73 -12.23
C PHE A 363 5.03 3.48 -12.95
N THR A 364 5.56 2.98 -14.07
CA THR A 364 6.46 3.77 -14.92
C THR A 364 5.74 4.93 -15.61
N GLY A 365 4.41 4.81 -15.82
CA GLY A 365 3.56 5.86 -16.38
C GLY A 365 3.09 6.95 -15.40
N ASP A 366 3.79 7.15 -14.28
CA ASP A 366 3.48 8.14 -13.23
C ASP A 366 2.00 8.21 -12.79
N PRO A 367 1.42 7.09 -12.29
CA PRO A 367 0.04 7.06 -11.82
C PRO A 367 -0.21 7.87 -10.55
N VAL A 368 0.85 8.34 -9.89
CA VAL A 368 0.75 9.21 -8.72
C VAL A 368 0.70 10.70 -9.11
N GLY A 369 0.76 11.00 -10.41
CA GLY A 369 0.51 12.32 -10.96
C GLY A 369 1.57 13.36 -10.58
N GLN A 370 2.84 12.95 -10.43
CA GLN A 370 3.92 13.92 -10.26
C GLN A 370 4.18 14.71 -11.57
N ASN A 371 3.83 14.13 -12.70
CA ASN A 371 3.92 14.65 -14.04
C ASN A 371 2.56 14.55 -14.73
N ILE A 372 1.89 15.70 -14.79
CA ILE A 372 0.55 15.86 -15.38
C ILE A 372 0.49 15.56 -16.89
N TYR A 373 1.63 15.35 -17.56
CA TYR A 373 1.71 15.06 -18.99
C TYR A 373 1.94 13.57 -19.30
N LEU A 374 2.13 12.73 -18.28
CA LEU A 374 2.31 11.30 -18.45
C LEU A 374 1.07 10.57 -17.92
N LEU A 375 0.47 9.74 -18.77
CA LEU A 375 -0.60 8.84 -18.36
C LEU A 375 0.01 7.51 -17.90
N PRO A 376 -0.65 6.79 -16.97
CA PRO A 376 -0.24 5.45 -16.59
C PRO A 376 -0.22 4.51 -17.79
N ASP A 377 0.79 3.64 -17.88
CA ASP A 377 0.86 2.62 -18.92
C ASP A 377 -0.14 1.49 -18.60
N SER A 378 -1.34 1.60 -19.16
CA SER A 378 -2.37 0.59 -19.01
C SER A 378 -2.04 -0.68 -19.82
N ASN A 379 -2.32 -1.85 -19.24
CA ASN A 379 -2.25 -3.13 -19.96
C ASN A 379 -3.60 -3.61 -20.52
N PHE A 380 -4.64 -2.75 -20.50
CA PHE A 380 -5.91 -3.00 -21.16
C PHE A 380 -5.89 -2.51 -22.61
N ASP A 381 -6.13 -3.41 -23.55
CA ASP A 381 -6.32 -3.03 -24.95
C ASP A 381 -7.59 -2.18 -25.11
N GLY A 382 -7.45 -0.97 -25.62
CA GLY A 382 -8.55 0.01 -25.77
C GLY A 382 -9.06 0.64 -24.47
N GLY A 383 -8.45 0.34 -23.31
CA GLY A 383 -8.90 0.78 -21.99
C GLY A 383 -7.85 1.54 -21.18
N LEU A 384 -8.17 1.77 -19.90
CA LEU A 384 -7.30 2.37 -18.90
C LEU A 384 -7.30 1.53 -17.61
N GLY A 385 -6.35 1.81 -16.71
CA GLY A 385 -6.19 1.10 -15.43
C GLY A 385 -5.18 -0.05 -15.53
N VAL A 386 -5.21 -0.97 -14.57
CA VAL A 386 -4.22 -2.06 -14.48
C VAL A 386 -4.86 -3.36 -14.02
N PHE A 387 -4.48 -4.44 -14.70
CA PHE A 387 -4.69 -5.80 -14.26
C PHE A 387 -3.34 -6.46 -14.00
N TYR A 388 -3.06 -6.78 -12.74
CA TYR A 388 -1.80 -7.38 -12.34
C TYR A 388 -2.02 -8.58 -11.41
N SER A 389 -0.95 -9.34 -11.19
CA SER A 389 -0.95 -10.48 -10.29
C SER A 389 0.24 -10.43 -9.34
N SER A 390 0.14 -11.15 -8.24
CA SER A 390 1.20 -11.22 -7.24
C SER A 390 1.28 -12.58 -6.58
N VAL A 391 2.43 -12.87 -5.99
CA VAL A 391 2.61 -13.93 -4.99
C VAL A 391 3.08 -13.26 -3.71
N SER A 392 2.64 -13.76 -2.56
CA SER A 392 2.89 -13.10 -1.28
C SER A 392 3.39 -14.07 -0.23
N THR A 393 4.25 -13.56 0.65
CA THR A 393 4.63 -14.18 1.91
C THR A 393 4.38 -13.21 3.05
N SER A 394 4.10 -13.70 4.25
CA SER A 394 3.77 -12.87 5.40
C SER A 394 4.32 -13.43 6.71
N PHE A 395 4.63 -12.54 7.64
CA PHE A 395 5.09 -12.88 8.99
C PHE A 395 4.56 -11.88 10.02
N LEU A 396 4.61 -12.28 11.29
CA LEU A 396 4.26 -11.42 12.42
C LEU A 396 5.50 -10.79 13.04
N VAL A 397 5.36 -9.54 13.48
CA VAL A 397 6.25 -8.89 14.46
C VAL A 397 5.41 -8.19 15.50
N TYR A 398 5.96 -8.00 16.71
CA TYR A 398 5.31 -7.22 17.76
C TYR A 398 6.08 -5.92 17.99
N ILE A 399 5.38 -4.79 17.87
CA ILE A 399 5.97 -3.45 18.07
C ILE A 399 5.65 -2.99 19.49
N GLU A 400 6.69 -2.91 20.32
CA GLU A 400 6.59 -2.53 21.72
C GLU A 400 7.07 -1.09 21.93
N LYS A 401 6.45 -0.38 22.87
CA LYS A 401 6.89 0.94 23.30
C LYS A 401 8.11 0.79 24.20
N GLU A 402 9.13 1.63 23.99
CA GLU A 402 10.27 1.74 24.90
C GLU A 402 9.90 2.24 26.31
#